data_AF-A0A7W4C6P5-F1
#
_entry.id   AF-A0A7W4C6P5-F1
#
_cell.length_a   1.000
_cell.length_b   1.000
_cell.length_c   1.000
_cell.angle_alpha   90.00
_cell.angle_beta   90.00
_cell.angle_gamma   90.00
#
_symmetry.space_group_name_H-M   'P 1'
#
loop_
_entity.id
_entity.type
_entity.pdbx_description
1 polymer ?
#
loop_
_entity_poly.entity_id
_entity_poly.type
_entity_poly.pdbx_seq_one_letter_code
_entity_poly.pdbx_strand_id
1 'polypeptide(L)'
;MAKRSNRFWFKLHGWFSLPIWIMFCFVCLTGTISVVSHELTWLTNPDSRASNPQNLAEKPMSELVEIVQQAHPTANITTVMSFESYLVNAVIFSDSDVPFAIAYVNQYTGQIQAINLGMTFTNFMRSLHGWLLFPWHVNYSVGYYIVCFMAIVMLGALVSGLVIYKKFWRSFIQPKLRFNQGKKTLLADLHRLAGVWSMWFLMLMSITGLWYLTQAILWHNHIDLEPHAPLIEASQVPTSA
;
A
#
# COMPACT_ATOMS: atom_id res chain seq x y z
N MET A 1 -4.02 42.31 3.88
CA MET A 1 -3.34 41.03 4.21
C MET A 1 -1.84 41.23 4.23
N ALA A 2 -1.18 41.09 5.39
CA ALA A 2 0.27 41.25 5.50
C ALA A 2 1.00 40.17 4.66
N LYS A 3 1.88 40.58 3.74
CA LYS A 3 2.73 39.66 2.97
C LYS A 3 3.65 38.90 3.94
N ARG A 4 3.38 37.62 4.19
CA ARG A 4 4.30 36.74 4.94
C ARG A 4 5.65 36.68 4.22
N SER A 5 6.74 36.88 4.95
CA SER A 5 8.11 36.91 4.41
C SER A 5 8.56 35.52 3.91
N ASN A 6 9.37 35.47 2.84
CA ASN A 6 9.97 34.23 2.34
C ASN A 6 10.77 33.47 3.43
N ARG A 7 11.32 34.19 4.42
CA ARG A 7 12.02 33.57 5.56
C ARG A 7 11.08 32.73 6.43
N PHE A 8 9.83 33.16 6.60
CA PHE A 8 8.83 32.40 7.34
C PHE A 8 8.51 31.09 6.62
N TRP A 9 8.23 31.16 5.32
CA TRP A 9 7.93 29.97 4.52
C TRP A 9 9.09 28.99 4.49
N PHE A 10 10.33 29.47 4.37
CA PHE A 10 11.51 28.63 4.44
C PHE A 10 11.64 27.88 5.77
N LYS A 11 11.41 28.57 6.90
CA LYS A 11 11.38 27.91 8.22
C LYS A 11 10.24 26.90 8.31
N LEU A 12 9.05 27.25 7.80
CA LEU A 12 7.88 26.37 7.82
C LEU A 12 8.13 25.09 7.00
N HIS A 13 8.68 25.21 5.79
CA HIS A 13 9.07 24.07 4.95
C HIS A 13 10.11 23.19 5.65
N GLY A 14 11.09 23.81 6.32
CA GLY A 14 12.05 23.11 7.16
C GLY A 14 11.39 22.33 8.28
N TRP A 15 10.41 22.90 8.98
CA TRP A 15 9.67 22.22 10.05
C TRP A 15 8.81 21.06 9.59
N PHE A 16 8.21 21.14 8.40
CA PHE A 16 7.47 20.01 7.83
C PHE A 16 8.40 18.88 7.38
N SER A 17 9.65 19.18 7.00
CA SER A 17 10.51 18.18 6.36
C SER A 17 11.59 17.62 7.30
N LEU A 18 12.31 18.47 8.05
CA LEU A 18 13.52 18.07 8.79
C LEU A 18 13.30 17.21 10.05
N PRO A 19 12.22 17.33 10.83
CA PRO A 19 12.00 16.42 11.95
C PRO A 19 11.45 15.07 11.51
N ILE A 20 10.78 15.04 10.34
CA ILE A 20 9.91 13.93 9.93
C ILE A 20 10.52 13.14 8.75
N TRP A 21 11.58 13.64 8.10
CA TRP A 21 12.16 13.01 6.91
C TRP A 21 12.56 11.55 7.12
N ILE A 22 13.06 11.15 8.30
CA ILE A 22 13.44 9.75 8.55
C ILE A 22 12.21 8.85 8.45
N MET A 23 11.13 9.23 9.12
CA MET A 23 9.87 8.50 9.07
C MET A 23 9.29 8.50 7.65
N PHE A 24 9.29 9.65 6.99
CA PHE A 24 8.82 9.77 5.60
C PHE A 24 9.63 8.89 4.63
N CYS A 25 10.96 8.91 4.71
CA CYS A 25 11.84 8.07 3.92
C CYS A 25 11.61 6.59 4.21
N PHE A 26 11.42 6.22 5.47
CA PHE A 26 11.12 4.85 5.86
C PHE A 26 9.80 4.36 5.25
N VAL A 27 8.73 5.15 5.35
CA VAL A 27 7.42 4.83 4.75
C VAL A 27 7.53 4.75 3.23
N CYS A 28 8.22 5.68 2.57
CA CYS A 28 8.40 5.63 1.11
C CYS A 28 9.21 4.40 0.67
N LEU A 29 10.26 4.05 1.42
CA LEU A 29 11.10 2.89 1.11
C LEU A 29 10.33 1.58 1.26
N THR A 30 9.61 1.41 2.37
CA THR A 30 8.79 0.21 2.59
C THR A 30 7.65 0.11 1.58
N GLY A 31 7.04 1.23 1.20
CA GLY A 31 6.02 1.28 0.15
C GLY A 31 6.57 0.88 -1.21
N THR A 32 7.76 1.37 -1.56
CA THR A 32 8.45 1.00 -2.81
C THR A 32 8.71 -0.50 -2.87
N ILE A 33 9.18 -1.11 -1.78
CA ILE A 33 9.40 -2.55 -1.71
C ILE A 33 8.07 -3.32 -1.75
N SER A 34 7.01 -2.78 -1.14
CA SER A 34 5.68 -3.38 -1.16
C SER A 34 5.05 -3.44 -2.54
N VAL A 35 5.40 -2.53 -3.46
CA VAL A 35 4.92 -2.59 -4.86
C VAL A 35 5.41 -3.84 -5.58
N VAL A 36 6.62 -4.32 -5.24
CA VAL A 36 7.26 -5.48 -5.88
C VAL A 36 7.31 -6.72 -4.99
N SER A 37 6.50 -6.75 -3.91
CA SER A 37 6.59 -7.83 -2.93
C SER A 37 6.09 -9.17 -3.46
N HIS A 38 5.18 -9.17 -4.43
CA HIS A 38 4.72 -10.39 -5.09
C HIS A 38 5.84 -11.00 -5.95
N GLU A 39 6.60 -10.19 -6.68
CA GLU A 39 7.74 -10.61 -7.51
C GLU A 39 8.89 -11.12 -6.64
N LEU A 40 9.15 -10.45 -5.51
CA LEU A 40 10.14 -10.93 -4.54
C LEU A 40 9.70 -12.26 -3.92
N THR A 41 8.41 -12.42 -3.63
CA THR A 41 7.86 -13.70 -3.16
C THR A 41 7.99 -14.76 -4.25
N TRP A 42 7.69 -14.45 -5.51
CA TRP A 42 7.88 -15.35 -6.65
C TRP A 42 9.33 -15.82 -6.81
N LEU A 43 10.28 -14.90 -6.62
CA LEU A 43 11.71 -15.18 -6.74
C LEU A 43 12.19 -16.10 -5.61
N THR A 44 11.70 -15.90 -4.39
CA THR A 44 12.20 -16.56 -3.16
C THR A 44 11.39 -17.77 -2.72
N ASN A 45 10.13 -17.87 -3.13
CA ASN A 45 9.20 -18.94 -2.78
C ASN A 45 8.67 -19.66 -4.04
N PRO A 46 9.18 -20.85 -4.37
CA PRO A 46 8.71 -21.64 -5.51
C PRO A 46 7.21 -21.98 -5.47
N ASP A 47 6.62 -22.12 -4.29
CA ASP A 47 5.20 -22.47 -4.14
C ASP A 47 4.26 -21.31 -4.53
N SER A 48 4.80 -20.11 -4.72
CA SER A 48 4.02 -18.97 -5.22
C SER A 48 3.92 -18.90 -6.74
N ARG A 49 4.59 -19.81 -7.47
CA ARG A 49 4.65 -19.79 -8.94
C ARG A 49 3.52 -20.64 -9.53
N ALA A 50 2.72 -20.05 -10.42
CA ALA A 50 1.71 -20.79 -11.17
C ALA A 50 2.30 -21.36 -12.48
N SER A 51 3.05 -22.46 -12.36
CA SER A 51 3.58 -23.16 -13.54
C SER A 51 2.44 -23.77 -14.37
N ASN A 52 2.46 -23.55 -15.69
CA ASN A 52 1.46 -24.06 -16.64
C ASN A 52 2.11 -24.61 -17.92
N PRO A 53 2.89 -25.70 -17.84
CA PRO A 53 3.59 -26.24 -19.01
C PRO A 53 2.62 -26.88 -20.03
N GLN A 54 1.41 -27.27 -19.62
CA GLN A 54 0.39 -27.86 -20.49
C GLN A 54 -0.54 -26.82 -21.13
N ASN A 55 -0.33 -25.52 -20.89
CA ASN A 55 -1.14 -24.42 -21.42
C ASN A 55 -2.65 -24.61 -21.15
N LEU A 56 -2.99 -25.01 -19.92
CA LEU A 56 -4.36 -25.16 -19.46
C LEU A 56 -5.04 -23.81 -19.32
N ALA A 57 -6.36 -23.79 -19.48
CA ALA A 57 -7.18 -22.61 -19.17
C ALA A 57 -7.20 -22.34 -17.65
N GLU A 58 -7.36 -21.08 -17.27
CA GLU A 58 -7.56 -20.70 -15.87
C GLU A 58 -8.90 -21.23 -15.36
N LYS A 59 -8.87 -21.85 -14.19
CA LYS A 59 -10.06 -22.30 -13.47
C LYS A 59 -10.82 -21.09 -12.90
N PRO A 60 -12.16 -21.12 -12.89
CA PRO A 60 -12.96 -20.06 -12.26
C PRO A 60 -12.73 -20.03 -10.76
N MET A 61 -12.93 -18.85 -10.15
CA MET A 61 -12.70 -18.65 -8.71
C MET A 61 -13.55 -19.57 -7.84
N SER A 62 -14.78 -19.89 -8.26
CA SER A 62 -15.65 -20.85 -7.56
C SER A 62 -15.02 -22.24 -7.46
N GLU A 63 -14.34 -22.69 -8.51
CA GLU A 63 -13.66 -24.00 -8.50
C GLU A 63 -12.46 -23.97 -7.55
N LEU A 64 -11.73 -22.85 -7.44
CA LEU A 64 -10.63 -22.71 -6.48
C LEU A 64 -11.13 -22.75 -5.03
N VAL A 65 -12.30 -22.17 -4.76
CA VAL A 65 -12.99 -22.22 -3.47
C VAL A 65 -13.38 -23.66 -3.14
N GLU A 66 -14.00 -24.37 -4.08
CA GLU A 66 -14.39 -25.78 -3.93
C GLU A 66 -13.19 -26.68 -3.65
N ILE A 67 -12.07 -26.49 -4.37
CA ILE A 67 -10.82 -27.24 -4.15
C ILE A 67 -10.33 -27.09 -2.70
N VAL A 68 -10.33 -25.86 -2.17
CA VAL A 68 -9.89 -25.59 -0.80
C VAL A 68 -10.89 -26.17 0.21
N GLN A 69 -12.20 -26.07 -0.03
CA GLN A 69 -13.23 -26.68 0.83
C GLN A 69 -13.18 -28.21 0.83
N GLN A 70 -12.86 -28.83 -0.30
CA GLN A 70 -12.69 -30.29 -0.36
C GLN A 70 -11.47 -30.74 0.45
N ALA A 71 -10.39 -29.97 0.41
CA ALA A 71 -9.19 -30.24 1.21
C ALA A 71 -9.41 -29.93 2.71
N HIS A 72 -10.20 -28.90 3.01
CA HIS A 72 -10.52 -28.43 4.36
C HIS A 72 -12.05 -28.29 4.53
N PRO A 73 -12.76 -29.39 4.86
CA PRO A 73 -14.23 -29.39 4.92
C PRO A 73 -14.85 -28.41 5.92
N THR A 74 -14.10 -28.02 6.94
CA THR A 74 -14.48 -27.05 7.98
C THR A 74 -14.00 -25.63 7.70
N ALA A 75 -13.35 -25.39 6.55
CA ALA A 75 -12.84 -24.07 6.19
C ALA A 75 -13.96 -23.07 5.88
N ASN A 76 -13.90 -21.93 6.54
CA ASN A 76 -14.66 -20.73 6.20
C ASN A 76 -13.79 -19.82 5.32
N ILE A 77 -14.12 -19.76 4.03
CA ILE A 77 -13.39 -18.95 3.05
C ILE A 77 -13.90 -17.51 3.11
N THR A 78 -12.97 -16.57 3.31
CA THR A 78 -13.28 -15.15 3.50
C THR A 78 -12.93 -14.32 2.28
N THR A 79 -11.89 -14.67 1.54
CA THR A 79 -11.42 -13.89 0.39
C THR A 79 -10.70 -14.77 -0.60
N VAL A 80 -10.94 -14.53 -1.89
CA VAL A 80 -10.16 -15.11 -2.99
C VAL A 80 -9.49 -13.96 -3.73
N MET A 81 -8.18 -14.01 -3.84
CA MET A 81 -7.39 -13.02 -4.57
C MET A 81 -6.82 -13.65 -5.84
N SER A 82 -7.11 -13.01 -6.96
CA SER A 82 -6.52 -13.35 -8.25
C SER A 82 -5.31 -12.46 -8.51
N PHE A 83 -4.25 -13.05 -9.07
CA PHE A 83 -3.02 -12.36 -9.42
C PHE A 83 -2.67 -12.58 -10.90
N GLU A 84 -1.50 -12.08 -11.31
CA GLU A 84 -0.95 -12.28 -12.63
C GLU A 84 -0.75 -13.76 -12.96
N SER A 85 -0.76 -14.10 -14.25
CA SER A 85 -0.74 -15.47 -14.77
C SER A 85 0.44 -16.34 -14.30
N TYR A 86 1.54 -15.75 -13.83
CA TYR A 86 2.73 -16.44 -13.33
C TYR A 86 2.70 -16.69 -11.80
N LEU A 87 1.71 -16.14 -11.10
CA LEU A 87 1.50 -16.27 -9.66
C LEU A 87 0.32 -17.18 -9.36
N VAL A 88 0.41 -17.91 -8.26
CA VAL A 88 -0.74 -18.65 -7.70
C VAL A 88 -1.78 -17.69 -7.14
N ASN A 89 -3.05 -18.08 -7.19
CA ASN A 89 -4.11 -17.35 -6.52
C ASN A 89 -4.09 -17.65 -5.02
N ALA A 90 -4.48 -16.67 -4.21
CA ALA A 90 -4.53 -16.81 -2.77
C ALA A 90 -5.98 -16.96 -2.29
N VAL A 91 -6.27 -18.06 -1.62
CA VAL A 91 -7.55 -18.31 -0.95
C VAL A 91 -7.33 -18.13 0.55
N ILE A 92 -7.94 -17.10 1.13
CA ILE A 92 -7.87 -16.79 2.56
C ILE A 92 -9.04 -17.47 3.26
N PHE A 93 -8.71 -18.29 4.26
CA PHE A 93 -9.70 -19.03 5.02
C PHE A 93 -9.32 -19.14 6.49
N SER A 94 -10.30 -19.45 7.32
CA SER A 94 -10.12 -19.89 8.70
C SER A 94 -10.68 -21.30 8.83
N ASP A 95 -10.10 -22.12 9.69
CA ASP A 95 -10.51 -23.50 9.95
C ASP A 95 -10.72 -23.71 11.47
N SER A 96 -11.27 -24.85 11.89
CA SER A 96 -11.49 -25.17 13.32
C SER A 96 -10.22 -25.07 14.15
N ASP A 97 -9.09 -25.44 13.54
CA ASP A 97 -7.80 -25.56 14.21
C ASP A 97 -6.89 -24.34 13.94
N VAL A 98 -7.23 -23.52 12.94
CA VAL A 98 -6.39 -22.41 12.48
C VAL A 98 -7.24 -21.15 12.27
N PRO A 99 -7.00 -20.07 13.02
CA PRO A 99 -7.81 -18.86 12.91
C PRO A 99 -7.60 -18.09 11.60
N PHE A 100 -6.46 -18.27 10.93
CA PHE A 100 -6.12 -17.61 9.67
C PHE A 100 -5.12 -18.42 8.86
N ALA A 101 -5.46 -18.70 7.61
CA ALA A 101 -4.60 -19.39 6.65
C ALA A 101 -4.76 -18.79 5.24
N ILE A 102 -3.69 -18.87 4.45
CA ILE A 102 -3.68 -18.49 3.05
C ILE A 102 -3.22 -19.69 2.22
N ALA A 103 -4.15 -20.31 1.50
CA ALA A 103 -3.85 -21.35 0.52
C ALA A 103 -3.38 -20.72 -0.80
N TYR A 104 -2.22 -21.17 -1.27
CA TYR A 104 -1.68 -20.86 -2.58
C TYR A 104 -2.16 -21.92 -3.55
N VAL A 105 -3.07 -21.54 -4.45
CA VAL A 105 -3.70 -22.46 -5.40
C VAL A 105 -3.26 -22.11 -6.81
N ASN A 106 -2.68 -23.09 -7.51
CA ASN A 106 -2.37 -22.96 -8.92
C ASN A 106 -3.66 -22.90 -9.72
N GLN A 107 -3.92 -21.75 -10.35
CA GLN A 107 -5.17 -21.51 -11.07
C GLN A 107 -5.35 -22.36 -12.33
N TYR A 108 -4.30 -23.05 -12.81
CA TYR A 108 -4.36 -23.90 -13.99
C TYR A 108 -4.57 -25.36 -13.61
N THR A 109 -3.76 -25.87 -12.67
CA THR A 109 -3.80 -27.28 -12.27
C THR A 109 -4.81 -27.56 -11.17
N GLY A 110 -5.22 -26.54 -10.41
CA GLY A 110 -6.04 -26.70 -9.20
C GLY A 110 -5.26 -27.25 -8.01
N GLN A 111 -3.93 -27.34 -8.10
CA GLN A 111 -3.11 -27.84 -7.00
C GLN A 111 -2.96 -26.78 -5.91
N ILE A 112 -3.23 -27.16 -4.66
CA ILE A 112 -2.83 -26.37 -3.47
C ILE A 112 -1.33 -26.58 -3.27
N GLN A 113 -0.53 -25.57 -3.63
CA GLN A 113 0.93 -25.63 -3.60
C GLN A 113 1.49 -25.39 -2.19
N ALA A 114 0.86 -24.51 -1.40
CA ALA A 114 1.24 -24.25 -0.01
C ALA A 114 0.06 -23.73 0.80
N ILE A 115 0.12 -23.91 2.11
CA ILE A 115 -0.80 -23.29 3.07
C ILE A 115 0.04 -22.47 4.05
N ASN A 116 -0.10 -21.16 3.98
CA ASN A 116 0.62 -20.23 4.84
C ASN A 116 -0.23 -19.92 6.08
N LEU A 117 0.22 -20.38 7.24
CA LEU A 117 -0.43 -20.14 8.54
C LEU A 117 0.04 -18.84 9.22
N GLY A 118 1.08 -18.21 8.68
CA GLY A 118 1.74 -17.05 9.27
C GLY A 118 1.72 -15.83 8.37
N MET A 119 2.60 -14.87 8.68
CA MET A 119 2.73 -13.65 7.90
C MET A 119 3.59 -13.90 6.66
N THR A 120 2.97 -13.82 5.47
CA THR A 120 3.71 -13.83 4.20
C THR A 120 4.55 -12.57 4.06
N PHE A 121 5.60 -12.60 3.22
CA PHE A 121 6.44 -11.43 2.98
C PHE A 121 5.62 -10.23 2.46
N THR A 122 4.66 -10.46 1.56
CA THR A 122 3.71 -9.44 1.09
C THR A 122 2.92 -8.83 2.24
N ASN A 123 2.35 -9.66 3.13
CA ASN A 123 1.59 -9.17 4.28
C ASN A 123 2.49 -8.43 5.28
N PHE A 124 3.72 -8.89 5.49
CA PHE A 124 4.70 -8.21 6.32
C PHE A 124 5.03 -6.82 5.79
N MET A 125 5.36 -6.71 4.50
CA MET A 125 5.70 -5.42 3.89
C MET A 125 4.52 -4.45 3.89
N ARG A 126 3.31 -4.94 3.59
CA ARG A 126 2.08 -4.15 3.71
C ARG A 126 1.83 -3.70 5.14
N SER A 127 2.04 -4.59 6.12
CA SER A 127 1.89 -4.31 7.56
C SER A 127 2.92 -3.30 8.08
N LEU A 128 4.15 -3.36 7.57
CA LEU A 128 5.21 -2.44 7.90
C LEU A 128 4.97 -1.06 7.28
N HIS A 129 4.55 -1.00 6.01
CA HIS A 129 4.33 0.27 5.32
C HIS A 129 3.09 1.02 5.83
N GLY A 130 1.93 0.35 5.86
CA GLY A 130 0.65 1.02 6.13
C GLY A 130 0.42 1.31 7.62
N TRP A 131 1.08 0.58 8.50
CA TRP A 131 0.70 0.49 9.92
C TRP A 131 1.93 0.38 10.83
N LEU A 132 3.15 0.40 10.28
CA LEU A 132 4.41 0.32 11.03
C LEU A 132 4.50 -0.91 11.95
N LEU A 133 3.81 -2.01 11.58
CA LEU A 133 3.62 -3.23 12.40
C LEU A 133 2.89 -2.99 13.73
N PHE A 134 2.24 -1.84 13.93
CA PHE A 134 1.36 -1.65 15.09
C PHE A 134 0.09 -2.49 14.92
N PRO A 135 -0.35 -3.20 15.97
CA PRO A 135 -1.55 -4.01 15.92
C PRO A 135 -2.81 -3.14 15.73
N TRP A 136 -3.86 -3.79 15.24
CA TRP A 136 -5.20 -3.20 15.21
C TRP A 136 -5.89 -3.38 16.56
N HIS A 137 -6.43 -2.29 17.08
CA HIS A 137 -7.30 -2.25 18.24
C HIS A 137 -8.73 -2.02 17.75
N VAL A 138 -9.45 -3.12 17.50
CA VAL A 138 -10.83 -3.18 17.00
C VAL A 138 -11.01 -2.38 15.69
N ASN A 139 -11.09 -1.04 15.76
CA ASN A 139 -11.33 -0.15 14.63
C ASN A 139 -10.23 0.88 14.38
N TYR A 140 -9.11 0.85 15.13
CA TYR A 140 -8.01 1.77 14.89
C TYR A 140 -6.64 1.15 15.10
N SER A 141 -5.64 1.71 14.42
CA SER A 141 -4.22 1.44 14.66
C SER A 141 -3.46 2.74 14.78
N VAL A 142 -2.63 2.85 15.82
CA VAL A 142 -1.78 4.02 16.04
C VAL A 142 -0.81 4.21 14.88
N GLY A 143 -0.21 3.13 14.39
CA GLY A 143 0.71 3.18 13.26
C GLY A 143 0.01 3.64 11.98
N TYR A 144 -1.24 3.22 11.74
CA TYR A 144 -2.03 3.69 10.61
C TYR A 144 -2.26 5.22 10.67
N TYR A 145 -2.60 5.77 11.83
CA TYR A 145 -2.71 7.22 12.01
C TYR A 145 -1.39 7.95 11.80
N ILE A 146 -0.27 7.41 12.31
CA ILE A 146 1.05 8.02 12.12
C ILE A 146 1.38 8.12 10.63
N VAL A 147 1.19 7.04 9.88
CA VAL A 147 1.44 7.00 8.43
C VAL A 147 0.50 7.94 7.69
N CYS A 148 -0.81 7.92 7.99
CA CYS A 148 -1.78 8.81 7.35
C CYS A 148 -1.55 10.29 7.68
N PHE A 149 -1.09 10.61 8.90
CA PHE A 149 -0.75 11.98 9.30
C PHE A 149 0.42 12.55 8.47
N MET A 150 1.30 11.69 7.93
CA MET A 150 2.34 12.13 6.99
C MET A 150 1.76 12.81 5.75
N ALA A 151 0.51 12.52 5.37
CA ALA A 151 -0.15 13.20 4.27
C ALA A 151 -0.30 14.71 4.51
N ILE A 152 -0.67 15.12 5.73
CA ILE A 152 -0.78 16.55 6.11
C ILE A 152 0.59 17.21 6.07
N VAL A 153 1.59 16.55 6.65
CA VAL A 153 2.96 17.04 6.73
C VAL A 153 3.55 17.21 5.33
N MET A 154 3.39 16.20 4.47
CA MET A 154 3.85 16.20 3.09
C MET A 154 3.14 17.26 2.26
N LEU A 155 1.82 17.42 2.42
CA LEU A 155 1.07 18.48 1.76
C LEU A 155 1.57 19.87 2.20
N GLY A 156 1.82 20.05 3.50
CA GLY A 156 2.43 21.27 4.05
C GLY A 156 3.82 21.54 3.48
N ALA A 157 4.67 20.51 3.37
CA ALA A 157 5.99 20.60 2.74
C ALA A 157 5.89 20.97 1.25
N LEU A 158 4.97 20.36 0.51
CA LEU A 158 4.73 20.63 -0.90
C LEU A 158 4.26 22.07 -1.13
N VAL A 159 3.20 22.50 -0.42
CA VAL A 159 2.65 23.86 -0.54
C VAL A 159 3.70 24.90 -0.16
N SER A 160 4.39 24.72 0.97
CA SER A 160 5.44 25.64 1.40
C SER A 160 6.62 25.67 0.41
N GLY A 161 6.99 24.53 -0.18
CA GLY A 161 8.04 24.42 -1.20
C GLY A 161 7.70 25.20 -2.48
N LEU A 162 6.48 25.06 -2.98
CA LEU A 162 6.00 25.79 -4.16
C LEU A 162 5.94 27.31 -3.92
N VAL A 163 5.56 27.74 -2.71
CA VAL A 163 5.52 29.17 -2.34
C VAL A 163 6.93 29.78 -2.29
N ILE A 164 7.91 29.04 -1.76
CA ILE A 164 9.32 29.48 -1.73
C ILE A 164 9.89 29.52 -3.14
N TYR A 165 9.64 28.47 -3.93
CA TYR A 165 10.21 28.28 -5.25
C TYR A 165 9.25 28.69 -6.38
N LYS A 166 8.91 29.98 -6.43
CA LYS A 166 7.88 30.54 -7.34
C LYS A 166 8.05 30.24 -8.83
N LYS A 167 9.27 30.01 -9.30
CA LYS A 167 9.58 29.70 -10.71
C LYS A 167 9.92 28.22 -10.90
N PHE A 168 9.26 27.33 -10.16
CA PHE A 168 9.52 25.89 -10.19
C PHE A 168 9.44 25.28 -11.59
N TRP A 169 8.52 25.77 -12.43
CA TRP A 169 8.39 25.41 -13.84
C TRP A 169 9.71 25.52 -14.64
N ARG A 170 10.58 26.48 -14.30
CA ARG A 170 11.88 26.62 -14.98
C ARG A 170 12.82 25.48 -14.67
N SER A 171 12.78 24.92 -13.46
CA SER A 171 13.57 23.72 -13.14
C SER A 171 13.08 22.48 -13.88
N PHE A 172 11.82 22.47 -14.30
CA PHE A 172 11.25 21.37 -15.08
C PHE A 172 11.81 21.36 -16.51
N ILE A 173 11.87 22.53 -17.14
CA ILE A 173 12.25 22.67 -18.57
C ILE A 173 13.76 22.88 -18.72
N GLN A 174 14.42 23.52 -17.76
CA GLN A 174 15.84 23.88 -17.81
C GLN A 174 16.53 23.55 -16.48
N PRO A 175 16.76 22.26 -16.17
CA PRO A 175 17.45 21.86 -14.96
C PRO A 175 18.88 22.42 -14.95
N LYS A 176 19.25 23.15 -13.88
CA LYS A 176 20.60 23.67 -13.68
C LYS A 176 21.25 23.00 -12.48
N LEU A 177 22.14 22.04 -12.75
CA LEU A 177 22.94 21.36 -11.73
C LEU A 177 24.36 21.92 -11.73
N ARG A 178 24.77 22.56 -10.63
CA ARG A 178 26.11 23.17 -10.50
C ARG A 178 27.07 22.24 -9.79
N PHE A 179 27.73 21.38 -10.55
CA PHE A 179 28.71 20.42 -10.03
C PHE A 179 30.01 21.09 -9.52
N ASN A 180 30.42 22.22 -10.11
CA ASN A 180 31.69 22.89 -9.80
C ASN A 180 31.64 23.87 -8.61
N GLN A 181 30.49 24.00 -7.91
CA GLN A 181 30.29 24.97 -6.82
C GLN A 181 30.22 24.33 -5.42
N GLY A 182 30.75 23.11 -5.29
CA GLY A 182 30.82 22.37 -4.04
C GLY A 182 29.55 21.60 -3.67
N LYS A 183 29.69 20.64 -2.75
CA LYS A 183 28.64 19.66 -2.37
C LYS A 183 27.34 20.31 -1.88
N LYS A 184 27.43 21.37 -1.07
CA LYS A 184 26.25 22.07 -0.54
C LYS A 184 25.38 22.65 -1.64
N THR A 185 26.00 23.28 -2.65
CA THR A 185 25.30 23.86 -3.78
C THR A 185 24.67 22.78 -4.64
N LEU A 186 25.40 21.70 -4.90
CA LEU A 186 24.91 20.56 -5.65
C LEU A 186 23.70 19.89 -4.97
N LEU A 187 23.76 19.61 -3.68
CA LEU A 187 22.66 19.02 -2.92
C LEU A 187 21.42 19.93 -2.91
N ALA A 188 21.61 21.25 -2.80
CA ALA A 188 20.50 22.19 -2.87
C ALA A 188 19.86 22.23 -4.26
N ASP A 189 20.66 22.15 -5.33
CA ASP A 189 20.14 22.11 -6.69
C ASP A 189 19.44 20.77 -6.98
N LEU A 190 19.98 19.64 -6.51
CA LEU A 190 19.36 18.31 -6.59
C LEU A 190 18.05 18.25 -5.81
N HIS A 191 18.00 18.75 -4.58
CA HIS A 191 16.77 18.76 -3.78
C HIS A 191 15.67 19.57 -4.46
N ARG A 192 15.99 20.72 -5.06
CA ARG A 192 15.02 21.51 -5.84
C ARG A 192 14.55 20.76 -7.07
N LEU A 193 15.47 20.15 -7.82
CA LEU A 193 15.13 19.41 -9.03
C LEU A 193 14.24 18.20 -8.71
N ALA A 194 14.66 17.38 -7.75
CA ALA A 194 13.90 16.21 -7.29
C ALA A 194 12.54 16.62 -6.72
N GLY A 195 12.48 17.67 -5.90
CA GLY A 195 11.22 18.16 -5.34
C GLY A 195 10.22 18.62 -6.40
N VAL A 196 10.69 19.26 -7.48
CA VAL A 196 9.82 19.68 -8.59
C VAL A 196 9.37 18.49 -9.44
N TRP A 197 10.25 17.54 -9.75
CA TRP A 197 9.86 16.34 -10.51
C TRP A 197 8.95 15.40 -9.73
N SER A 198 9.12 15.31 -8.42
CA SER A 198 8.28 14.47 -7.57
C SER A 198 6.98 15.15 -7.14
N MET A 199 6.73 16.41 -7.53
CA MET A 199 5.63 17.20 -6.96
C MET A 199 4.24 16.59 -7.20
N TRP A 200 3.99 16.01 -8.38
CA TRP A 200 2.70 15.38 -8.67
C TRP A 200 2.52 14.08 -7.91
N PHE A 201 3.59 13.30 -7.70
CA PHE A 201 3.54 12.11 -6.85
C PHE A 201 3.28 12.51 -5.40
N LEU A 202 3.98 13.52 -4.88
CA LEU A 202 3.75 14.04 -3.53
C LEU A 202 2.31 14.57 -3.37
N MET A 203 1.76 15.21 -4.40
CA MET A 203 0.37 15.67 -4.39
C MET A 203 -0.61 14.51 -4.34
N LEU A 204 -0.45 13.51 -5.24
CA LEU A 204 -1.32 12.34 -5.29
C LEU A 204 -1.26 11.56 -3.97
N MET A 205 -0.06 11.25 -3.47
CA MET A 205 0.13 10.57 -2.20
C MET A 205 -0.45 11.36 -1.02
N SER A 206 -0.44 12.70 -1.07
CA SER A 206 -1.00 13.53 -0.01
C SER A 206 -2.52 13.45 -0.03
N ILE A 207 -3.12 13.50 -1.22
CA ILE A 207 -4.59 13.43 -1.37
C ILE A 207 -5.09 12.05 -0.94
N THR A 208 -4.46 10.97 -1.41
CA THR A 208 -4.85 9.61 -1.03
C THR A 208 -4.59 9.34 0.45
N GLY A 209 -3.47 9.83 1.00
CA GLY A 209 -3.20 9.73 2.43
C GLY A 209 -4.19 10.52 3.31
N LEU A 210 -4.67 11.68 2.86
CA LEU A 210 -5.73 12.43 3.53
C LEU A 210 -7.08 11.70 3.49
N TRP A 211 -7.36 11.02 2.37
CA TRP A 211 -8.52 10.14 2.29
C TRP A 211 -8.43 9.01 3.31
N TYR A 212 -7.30 8.31 3.38
CA TYR A 212 -7.08 7.27 4.38
C TYR A 212 -7.12 7.79 5.82
N LEU A 213 -6.64 9.01 6.07
CA LEU A 213 -6.78 9.66 7.38
C LEU A 213 -8.26 9.89 7.73
N THR A 214 -9.04 10.35 6.76
CA THR A 214 -10.48 10.58 6.92
C THR A 214 -11.18 9.25 7.20
N GLN A 215 -10.88 8.21 6.41
CA GLN A 215 -11.38 6.85 6.62
C GLN A 215 -11.02 6.33 8.02
N ALA A 216 -9.78 6.53 8.48
CA ALA A 216 -9.35 6.14 9.83
C ALA A 216 -10.20 6.80 10.92
N ILE A 217 -10.51 8.08 10.76
CA ILE A 217 -11.36 8.82 11.71
C ILE A 217 -12.78 8.25 11.69
N LEU A 218 -13.34 7.98 10.52
CA LEU A 218 -14.69 7.43 10.39
C LEU A 218 -14.80 6.02 11.01
N TRP A 219 -13.85 5.12 10.70
CA TRP A 219 -13.79 3.78 11.29
C TRP A 219 -13.69 3.82 12.82
N HIS A 220 -12.83 4.66 13.37
CA HIS A 220 -12.70 4.81 14.81
C HIS A 220 -14.01 5.31 15.46
N ASN A 221 -14.82 6.09 14.73
CA ASN A 221 -16.11 6.57 15.21
C ASN A 221 -17.29 5.66 14.82
N HIS A 222 -17.03 4.44 14.31
CA HIS A 222 -18.08 3.50 13.87
C HIS A 222 -19.01 4.07 12.78
N ILE A 223 -18.47 4.92 11.91
CA ILE A 223 -19.20 5.50 10.79
C ILE A 223 -18.84 4.70 9.54
N ASP A 224 -19.81 3.94 9.02
CA ASP A 224 -19.66 3.21 7.77
C ASP A 224 -19.85 4.14 6.56
N LEU A 225 -18.87 4.14 5.67
CA LEU A 225 -18.90 4.92 4.42
C LEU A 225 -19.84 4.30 3.37
N GLU A 226 -19.92 2.97 3.36
CA GLU A 226 -20.78 2.22 2.46
C GLU A 226 -21.77 1.39 3.29
N PRO A 227 -23.08 1.48 3.01
CA PRO A 227 -24.05 0.58 3.62
C PRO A 227 -23.69 -0.85 3.21
N HIS A 228 -23.50 -1.73 4.20
CA HIS A 228 -23.31 -3.14 3.92
C HIS A 228 -24.53 -3.65 3.15
N ALA A 229 -24.30 -4.55 2.18
CA ALA A 229 -25.40 -5.27 1.56
C ALA A 229 -26.26 -5.88 2.67
N PRO A 230 -27.61 -5.82 2.56
CA PRO A 230 -28.47 -6.40 3.58
C PRO A 230 -28.04 -7.85 3.81
N LEU A 231 -28.04 -8.30 5.07
CA LEU A 231 -27.79 -9.71 5.36
C LEU A 231 -28.89 -10.53 4.68
N ILE A 232 -28.51 -11.22 3.62
CA ILE A 232 -29.37 -12.11 2.85
C ILE A 232 -29.33 -13.47 3.57
N GLU A 233 -30.48 -14.09 3.81
CA GLU A 233 -30.51 -15.44 4.37
C GLU A 233 -29.82 -16.42 3.41
N ALA A 234 -29.15 -17.46 3.92
CA ALA A 234 -28.49 -18.45 3.07
C ALA A 234 -29.45 -19.10 2.03
N SER A 235 -30.75 -19.11 2.32
CA SER A 235 -31.83 -19.57 1.43
C SER A 235 -32.06 -18.70 0.19
N GLN A 236 -31.62 -17.45 0.22
CA GLN A 236 -31.80 -16.44 -0.82
C GLN A 236 -30.55 -16.28 -1.71
N VAL A 237 -29.44 -16.94 -1.36
CA VAL A 237 -28.26 -17.03 -2.21
C VAL A 237 -28.60 -17.96 -3.38
N PRO A 238 -28.51 -17.53 -4.65
CA PRO A 238 -28.78 -18.40 -5.78
C PRO A 238 -27.87 -19.63 -5.74
N THR A 239 -28.44 -20.82 -5.51
CA THR A 239 -27.71 -22.10 -5.46
C THR A 239 -27.44 -22.68 -6.85
N SER A 240 -27.56 -21.88 -7.91
CA SER A 240 -27.48 -22.33 -9.30
C SER A 240 -26.58 -21.42 -10.13
N ALA A 241 -25.44 -21.98 -10.53
CA ALA A 241 -24.72 -21.65 -11.75
C ALA A 241 -24.71 -22.90 -12.64
#